data_AF-A0A8J7IBU7-F1
#
_entry.id   AF-A0A8J7IBU7-F1
#
_cell.length_a   1.000
_cell.length_b   1.000
_cell.length_c   1.000
_cell.angle_alpha   90.00
_cell.angle_beta   90.00
_cell.angle_gamma   90.00
#
_symmetry.space_group_name_H-M   'P 1'
#
loop_
_entity.id
_entity.type
_entity.pdbx_description
1 polymer ?
#
loop_
_entity_poly.entity_id
_entity_poly.type
_entity_poly.pdbx_seq_one_letter_code
_entity_poly.pdbx_strand_id
1 'polypeptide(L)'
;MTLFLAMLLQSAAPVSVLTDMQQRDIDCVATFGLIAFQQSQDAQGADRLRAMAEPGKVYAGLVGSRVMEESGLPREIIAAAIAESARSQANAAIAEGDVMRFLTTRYERCEPLLDAEIAAGADEPLPEPQR
;
A
#
# COMPACT_ATOMS: atom_id res chain seq x y z
N MET A 1 -49.10 -2.81 24.17
CA MET A 1 -47.83 -2.47 24.86
C MET A 1 -46.71 -3.12 24.06
N THR A 2 -45.92 -2.28 23.38
CA THR A 2 -44.52 -2.49 22.98
C THR A 2 -44.14 -3.83 22.34
N LEU A 3 -43.97 -3.87 21.01
CA LEU A 3 -42.85 -4.57 20.36
C LEU A 3 -42.75 -4.16 18.88
N PHE A 4 -42.27 -2.93 18.63
CA PHE A 4 -41.87 -2.47 17.29
C PHE A 4 -40.63 -1.59 17.46
N LEU A 5 -39.50 -2.20 17.80
CA LEU A 5 -38.23 -1.49 17.92
C LEU A 5 -37.05 -2.43 17.67
N ALA A 6 -37.00 -3.04 16.48
CA ALA A 6 -35.90 -3.95 16.12
C ALA A 6 -35.46 -3.81 14.64
N MET A 7 -35.58 -2.62 14.05
CA MET A 7 -35.30 -2.43 12.61
C MET A 7 -34.41 -1.22 12.28
N LEU A 8 -33.50 -0.84 13.18
CA LEU A 8 -32.55 0.27 12.94
C LEU A 8 -31.07 -0.11 13.16
N LEU A 9 -30.71 -1.39 13.01
CA LEU A 9 -29.33 -1.75 12.71
C LEU A 9 -29.17 -1.93 11.21
N GLN A 10 -29.34 -0.84 10.46
CA GLN A 10 -28.72 -0.73 9.15
C GLN A 10 -27.22 -0.71 9.42
N SER A 11 -26.54 -1.82 9.10
CA SER A 11 -25.09 -1.91 9.04
C SER A 11 -24.57 -0.80 8.14
N ALA A 12 -24.09 0.29 8.73
CA ALA A 12 -23.29 1.28 8.02
C ALA A 12 -22.06 0.53 7.49
N ALA A 13 -22.09 0.17 6.20
CA ALA A 13 -20.89 -0.27 5.52
C ALA A 13 -19.82 0.80 5.76
N PRO A 14 -18.59 0.43 6.16
CA PRO A 14 -17.54 1.42 6.33
C PRO A 14 -17.41 2.18 5.02
N VAL A 15 -17.60 3.51 5.07
CA VAL A 15 -17.33 4.36 3.93
C VAL A 15 -15.81 4.29 3.73
N SER A 16 -15.37 3.50 2.75
CA SER A 16 -13.98 3.52 2.35
C SER A 16 -13.68 4.93 1.85
N VAL A 17 -12.80 5.64 2.55
CA VAL A 17 -12.40 7.01 2.20
C VAL A 17 -11.56 7.00 0.93
N LEU A 18 -10.93 5.87 0.62
CA LEU A 18 -10.16 5.62 -0.59
C LEU A 18 -10.96 4.78 -1.59
N THR A 19 -10.76 5.03 -2.87
CA THR A 19 -11.27 4.15 -3.94
C THR A 19 -10.54 2.81 -3.93
N ASP A 20 -11.10 1.79 -4.59
CA ASP A 20 -10.45 0.46 -4.70
C ASP A 20 -9.06 0.54 -5.34
N MET A 21 -8.88 1.44 -6.32
CA MET A 21 -7.58 1.67 -6.95
C MET A 21 -6.57 2.26 -5.96
N GLN A 22 -6.97 3.29 -5.22
CA GLN A 22 -6.11 3.93 -4.23
C GLN A 22 -5.75 2.95 -3.11
N GLN A 23 -6.73 2.17 -2.63
CA GLN A 23 -6.47 1.16 -1.60
C GLN A 23 -5.51 0.08 -2.10
N ARG A 24 -5.64 -0.38 -3.35
CA ARG A 24 -4.69 -1.32 -3.96
C ARG A 24 -3.28 -0.74 -4.01
N ASP A 25 -3.13 0.52 -4.39
CA ASP A 25 -1.81 1.13 -4.50
C ASP A 25 -1.16 1.30 -3.12
N ILE A 26 -1.94 1.70 -2.11
CA ILE A 26 -1.52 1.74 -0.69
C ILE A 26 -1.08 0.34 -0.20
N ASP A 27 -1.85 -0.68 -0.57
CA ASP A 27 -1.52 -2.08 -0.26
C ASP A 27 -0.20 -2.51 -0.88
N CYS A 28 0.09 -2.10 -2.12
CA CYS A 28 1.35 -2.37 -2.78
C CYS A 28 2.53 -1.63 -2.14
N VAL A 29 2.35 -0.36 -1.75
CA VAL A 29 3.37 0.38 -0.96
C VAL A 29 3.71 -0.38 0.32
N ALA A 30 2.70 -0.84 1.06
CA ALA A 30 2.88 -1.63 2.27
C ALA A 30 3.61 -2.96 1.99
N THR A 31 3.27 -3.67 0.90
CA THR A 31 3.96 -4.91 0.49
C THR A 31 5.44 -4.67 0.24
N PHE A 32 5.81 -3.62 -0.52
CA PHE A 32 7.21 -3.31 -0.79
C PHE A 32 7.98 -2.90 0.47
N GLY A 33 7.35 -2.15 1.37
CA GLY A 33 7.91 -1.81 2.67
C GLY A 33 8.21 -3.05 3.52
N LEU A 34 7.29 -4.02 3.55
CA LEU A 34 7.49 -5.28 4.26
C LEU A 34 8.60 -6.14 3.61
N ILE A 35 8.67 -6.21 2.28
CA ILE A 35 9.74 -6.93 1.59
C ILE A 35 11.10 -6.29 1.89
N ALA A 36 11.21 -4.96 1.79
CA ALA A 36 12.44 -4.24 2.14
C ALA A 36 12.84 -4.48 3.60
N PHE A 37 11.87 -4.54 4.51
CA PHE A 37 12.11 -4.91 5.90
C PHE A 37 12.65 -6.34 6.02
N GLN A 38 12.02 -7.35 5.40
CA GLN A 38 12.51 -8.73 5.43
C GLN A 38 13.92 -8.87 4.84
N GLN A 39 14.21 -8.14 3.74
CA GLN A 39 15.54 -8.07 3.14
C GLN A 39 16.57 -7.46 4.10
N SER A 40 16.20 -6.41 4.85
CA SER A 40 17.09 -5.79 5.86
C SER A 40 17.41 -6.70 7.05
N GLN A 41 16.60 -7.74 7.27
CA GLN A 41 16.78 -8.72 8.33
C GLN A 41 17.45 -10.01 7.84
N ASP A 42 17.88 -10.06 6.57
CA ASP A 42 18.40 -11.26 5.92
C ASP A 42 17.46 -12.48 6.07
N ALA A 43 16.14 -12.23 6.05
CA ALA A 43 15.14 -13.28 6.23
C ALA A 43 15.23 -14.32 5.10
N GLN A 44 15.03 -15.59 5.45
CA GLN A 44 15.16 -16.69 4.49
C GLN A 44 14.22 -16.51 3.29
N GLY A 45 14.80 -16.42 2.08
CA GLY A 45 14.05 -16.27 0.83
C GLY A 45 13.72 -14.82 0.44
N ALA A 46 14.07 -13.83 1.26
CA ALA A 46 13.87 -12.40 0.94
C ALA A 46 14.76 -11.90 -0.20
N ASP A 47 15.89 -12.58 -0.43
CA ASP A 47 16.87 -12.34 -1.48
C ASP A 47 16.41 -12.79 -2.88
N ARG A 48 15.34 -13.58 -2.97
CA ARG A 48 14.78 -14.06 -4.26
C ARG A 48 14.00 -12.99 -5.02
N LEU A 49 13.58 -11.94 -4.33
CA LEU A 49 12.87 -10.81 -4.92
C LEU A 49 13.86 -9.68 -5.21
N ARG A 50 13.52 -8.80 -6.16
CA ARG A 50 14.29 -7.58 -6.42
C ARG A 50 14.47 -6.79 -5.11
N ALA A 51 15.64 -6.16 -4.95
CA ALA A 51 15.92 -5.30 -3.80
C ALA A 51 14.92 -4.13 -3.75
N MET A 52 14.11 -4.06 -2.68
CA MET A 52 12.98 -3.13 -2.58
C MET A 52 13.28 -1.83 -1.85
N ALA A 53 14.43 -1.72 -1.18
CA ALA A 53 14.75 -0.56 -0.35
C ALA A 53 14.67 0.78 -1.10
N GLU A 54 15.16 0.83 -2.34
CA GLU A 54 15.15 2.05 -3.16
C GLU A 54 13.90 2.17 -4.04
N PRO A 55 13.58 1.21 -4.93
CA PRO A 55 12.41 1.35 -5.81
C PRO A 55 11.09 1.41 -5.02
N GLY A 56 11.00 0.75 -3.86
CA GLY A 56 9.83 0.84 -2.98
C GLY A 56 9.63 2.24 -2.38
N LYS A 57 10.72 2.96 -2.05
CA LYS A 57 10.64 4.36 -1.58
C LYS A 57 10.18 5.30 -2.68
N VAL A 58 10.75 5.14 -3.89
CA VAL A 58 10.36 5.94 -5.06
C VAL A 58 8.87 5.74 -5.34
N TYR A 59 8.42 4.50 -5.43
CA TYR A 59 7.01 4.16 -5.62
C TYR A 59 6.11 4.76 -4.53
N ALA A 60 6.50 4.64 -3.26
CA ALA A 60 5.76 5.23 -2.15
C ALA A 60 5.62 6.75 -2.24
N GLY A 61 6.67 7.44 -2.72
CA GLY A 61 6.64 8.89 -2.96
C GLY A 61 5.68 9.29 -4.09
N LEU A 62 5.75 8.58 -5.22
CA LEU A 62 4.89 8.82 -6.39
C LEU A 62 3.41 8.54 -6.06
N VAL A 63 3.11 7.33 -5.58
CA VAL A 63 1.76 6.93 -5.19
C VAL A 63 1.22 7.81 -4.06
N GLY A 64 2.02 8.08 -3.03
CA GLY A 64 1.59 8.93 -1.92
C GLY A 64 1.18 10.32 -2.39
N SER A 65 1.95 10.92 -3.30
CA SER A 65 1.64 12.22 -3.89
C SER A 65 0.36 12.18 -4.71
N ARG A 66 0.24 11.21 -5.63
CA ARG A 66 -0.96 11.03 -6.46
C ARG A 66 -2.22 10.82 -5.62
N VAL A 67 -2.17 9.92 -4.64
CA VAL A 67 -3.34 9.59 -3.81
C VAL A 67 -3.77 10.80 -2.99
N MET A 68 -2.84 11.62 -2.46
CA MET A 68 -3.19 12.87 -1.78
C MET A 68 -3.91 13.84 -2.73
N GLU A 69 -3.39 14.02 -3.95
CA GLU A 69 -3.98 14.91 -4.94
C GLU A 69 -5.39 14.47 -5.35
N GLU A 70 -5.56 13.18 -5.67
CA GLU A 70 -6.85 12.64 -6.14
C GLU A 70 -7.92 12.56 -5.04
N SER A 71 -7.51 12.21 -3.81
CA SER A 71 -8.46 12.02 -2.70
C SER A 71 -8.73 13.30 -1.91
N GLY A 72 -7.85 14.30 -2.00
CA GLY A 72 -7.86 15.49 -1.15
C GLY A 72 -7.54 15.22 0.33
N LEU A 73 -7.09 14.00 0.67
CA LEU A 73 -6.75 13.63 2.03
C LEU A 73 -5.36 14.15 2.43
N PRO A 74 -5.16 14.53 3.70
CA PRO A 74 -3.86 14.99 4.17
C PRO A 74 -2.86 13.82 4.27
N ARG A 75 -1.58 14.16 4.18
CA ARG A 75 -0.45 13.22 4.20
C ARG A 75 -0.51 12.25 5.37
N GLU A 76 -0.90 12.73 6.54
CA GLU A 76 -0.96 11.94 7.77
C GLU A 76 -1.99 10.82 7.67
N ILE A 77 -3.11 11.06 6.98
CA ILE A 77 -4.15 10.05 6.77
C ILE A 77 -3.67 9.00 5.77
N ILE A 78 -2.98 9.40 4.70
CA ILE A 78 -2.38 8.46 3.74
C ILE A 78 -1.28 7.62 4.41
N ALA A 79 -0.41 8.24 5.21
CA ALA A 79 0.62 7.53 5.96
C ALA A 79 0.03 6.53 6.96
N ALA A 80 -1.06 6.91 7.65
CA ALA A 80 -1.78 6.01 8.55
C ALA A 80 -2.40 4.83 7.80
N ALA A 81 -2.96 5.05 6.61
CA ALA A 81 -3.51 3.98 5.76
C ALA A 81 -2.42 2.99 5.31
N ILE A 82 -1.24 3.48 4.93
CA ILE A 82 -0.08 2.62 4.58
C ILE A 82 0.35 1.79 5.80
N ALA A 83 0.50 2.44 6.96
CA ALA A 83 0.91 1.76 8.18
C ALA A 83 -0.09 0.68 8.62
N GLU A 84 -1.39 0.96 8.51
CA GLU A 84 -2.45 0.01 8.80
C GLU A 84 -2.45 -1.16 7.81
N SER A 85 -2.27 -0.89 6.51
CA SER A 85 -2.15 -1.95 5.50
C SER A 85 -0.93 -2.83 5.77
N ALA A 86 0.23 -2.25 6.10
CA ALA A 86 1.44 -3.01 6.44
C ALA A 86 1.22 -3.89 7.68
N ARG A 87 0.56 -3.36 8.71
CA ARG A 87 0.22 -4.12 9.92
C ARG A 87 -0.73 -5.28 9.61
N SER A 88 -1.79 -5.02 8.83
CA SER A 88 -2.76 -6.03 8.40
C SER A 88 -2.09 -7.16 7.60
N GLN A 89 -1.25 -6.79 6.64
CA GLN A 89 -0.48 -7.74 5.83
C GLN A 89 0.50 -8.56 6.66
N ALA A 90 1.23 -7.94 7.60
CA ALA A 90 2.13 -8.67 8.49
C ALA A 90 1.38 -9.69 9.36
N ASN A 91 0.22 -9.30 9.91
CA ASN A 91 -0.62 -10.22 10.69
C ASN A 91 -1.16 -11.38 9.84
N ALA A 92 -1.60 -11.12 8.61
CA ALA A 92 -2.05 -12.16 7.69
C ALA A 92 -0.91 -13.12 7.33
N ALA A 93 0.28 -12.59 7.05
CA ALA A 93 1.47 -13.38 6.75
C ALA A 93 1.87 -14.31 7.91
N ILE A 94 1.77 -13.81 9.15
CA ILE A 94 2.00 -14.61 10.37
C ILE A 94 0.94 -15.70 10.51
N ALA A 95 -0.34 -15.37 10.31
CA ALA A 95 -1.44 -16.34 10.39
C ALA A 95 -1.31 -17.45 9.34
N GLU A 96 -0.75 -17.14 8.17
CA GLU A 96 -0.45 -18.12 7.12
C GLU A 96 0.79 -19.00 7.40
N GLY A 97 1.63 -18.62 8.37
CA GLY A 97 2.82 -19.37 8.77
C GLY A 97 3.99 -19.32 7.78
N ASP A 98 3.88 -18.57 6.69
CA ASP A 98 4.93 -18.42 5.68
C ASP A 98 4.94 -16.99 5.13
N VAL A 99 5.73 -16.14 5.79
CA VAL A 99 5.78 -14.71 5.50
C VAL A 99 6.28 -14.44 4.09
N MET A 100 7.34 -15.14 3.67
CA MET A 100 7.94 -14.87 2.35
C MET A 100 7.08 -15.38 1.21
N ARG A 101 6.39 -16.51 1.36
CA ARG A 101 5.40 -16.94 0.38
C ARG A 101 4.27 -15.93 0.26
N PHE A 102 3.71 -15.47 1.39
CA PHE A 102 2.65 -14.46 1.38
C PHE A 102 3.07 -13.18 0.65
N LEU A 103 4.26 -12.64 0.98
CA LEU A 103 4.77 -11.44 0.36
C LEU A 103 5.12 -11.64 -1.12
N THR A 104 5.62 -12.82 -1.52
CA THR A 104 5.91 -13.14 -2.93
C THR A 104 4.64 -13.11 -3.78
N THR A 105 3.54 -13.72 -3.31
CA THR A 105 2.26 -13.70 -4.05
C THR A 105 1.71 -12.27 -4.21
N ARG A 106 1.97 -11.38 -3.24
CA ARG A 106 1.59 -9.96 -3.34
C ARG A 106 2.52 -9.20 -4.28
N TYR A 107 3.82 -9.47 -4.19
CA TYR A 107 4.83 -8.88 -5.05
C TYR A 107 4.50 -9.10 -6.53
N GLU A 108 4.16 -10.32 -6.94
CA GLU A 108 3.80 -10.66 -8.33
C GLU A 108 2.65 -9.80 -8.88
N ARG A 109 1.73 -9.34 -8.02
CA ARG A 109 0.63 -8.44 -8.43
C ARG A 109 1.03 -6.96 -8.42
N CYS A 110 1.96 -6.58 -7.55
CA CYS A 110 2.33 -5.19 -7.32
C CYS A 110 3.51 -4.74 -8.20
N GLU A 111 4.43 -5.63 -8.56
CA GLU A 111 5.63 -5.31 -9.35
C GLU A 111 5.29 -4.61 -10.67
N PRO A 112 4.30 -5.05 -11.47
CA PRO A 112 3.95 -4.34 -12.71
C PRO A 112 3.44 -2.91 -12.47
N LEU A 113 2.79 -2.65 -11.34
CA LEU A 113 2.33 -1.31 -10.97
C LEU A 113 3.51 -0.42 -10.57
N LEU A 114 4.48 -0.99 -9.85
CA LEU A 114 5.72 -0.30 -9.50
C LEU A 114 6.49 0.14 -10.75
N ASP A 115 6.66 -0.77 -11.71
CA ASP A 115 7.41 -0.45 -12.91
C ASP A 115 6.67 0.58 -13.78
N ALA A 116 5.34 0.49 -13.88
CA ALA A 116 4.53 1.47 -14.60
C ALA A 116 4.61 2.88 -13.98
N GLU A 117 4.53 2.98 -12.66
CA GLU A 117 4.59 4.25 -11.95
C GLU A 117 5.96 4.91 -12.07
N ILE A 118 7.03 4.13 -11.91
CA ILE A 118 8.40 4.63 -12.04
C ILE A 118 8.66 5.10 -13.47
N ALA A 119 8.16 4.38 -14.48
CA ALA A 119 8.27 4.81 -15.87
C ALA A 119 7.51 6.13 -16.11
N ALA A 120 6.27 6.24 -15.63
CA ALA A 120 5.47 7.45 -15.77
C ALA A 120 6.11 8.67 -15.08
N GLY A 121 6.67 8.50 -13.88
CA GLY A 121 7.35 9.56 -13.16
C GLY A 121 8.69 9.97 -13.80
N ALA A 122 9.34 9.08 -14.55
CA ALA A 122 10.56 9.41 -15.29
C ALA A 122 10.28 10.24 -16.55
N ASP A 123 9.08 10.12 -17.12
CA ASP A 123 8.63 10.90 -18.28
C ASP A 123 8.14 12.31 -17.91
N GLU A 124 7.99 12.62 -16.61
CA GLU A 124 7.59 13.95 -16.15
C GLU A 124 8.75 14.97 -16.36
N PRO A 125 8.53 16.06 -17.13
CA PRO A 125 9.57 17.04 -17.38
C PRO A 125 10.05 17.68 -16.09
N LEU A 126 11.38 17.76 -15.89
CA LEU A 126 11.96 18.46 -14.75
C LEU A 126 11.42 19.90 -14.69
N PRO A 127 10.97 20.39 -13.52
CA PRO A 127 10.53 21.77 -13.38
C PRO A 127 11.66 22.71 -13.77
N GLU A 128 11.34 23.73 -14.57
CA GLU A 128 12.33 24.73 -14.99
C GLU A 128 12.99 25.36 -13.76
N PRO A 129 14.31 25.59 -13.77
CA PRO A 129 14.98 26.26 -12.68
C PRO A 129 14.33 27.63 -12.46
N GLN A 130 13.74 27.84 -11.29
CA GLN A 130 13.23 29.16 -10.92
C GLN A 130 14.42 30.12 -10.85
N ARG A 131 14.50 31.07 -11.78
CA ARG A 131 15.52 32.12 -11.80
C ARG A 131 15.17 33.26 -10.86
#